data_AF-A0A1G5BPW8-F1
#
_entry.id   AF-A0A1G5BPW8-F1
#
_cell.length_a   1.000
_cell.length_b   1.000
_cell.length_c   1.000
_cell.angle_alpha   90.00
_cell.angle_beta   90.00
_cell.angle_gamma   90.00
#
_symmetry.space_group_name_H-M   'P 1'
#
loop_
_entity.id
_entity.type
_entity.pdbx_description
1 polymer ?
#
loop_
_entity_poly.entity_id
_entity_poly.type
_entity_poly.pdbx_seq_one_letter_code
_entity_poly.pdbx_strand_id
1 'polypeptide(L)'
;MVSEDILRKIGGQYIAAALQASPNVETSKEDFQETIIELPVSGTTRFKCQRMTGKQGKYRYRFWMAVEAVRTEETIPFGEGREGRAIKKPTD
;
A
#
# COMPACT_ATOMS: atom_id res chain seq x y z
N MET A 1 13.77 0.84 -19.56
CA MET A 1 13.98 0.28 -18.20
C MET A 1 13.13 -0.96 -18.09
N VAL A 2 13.74 -2.11 -17.81
CA VAL A 2 13.03 -3.38 -17.64
C VAL A 2 12.55 -3.42 -16.19
N SER A 3 11.27 -3.09 -15.97
CA SER A 3 10.66 -3.29 -14.66
C SER A 3 10.51 -4.79 -14.44
N GLU A 4 11.43 -5.39 -13.69
CA GLU A 4 11.28 -6.78 -13.24
C GLU A 4 10.11 -6.85 -12.26
N ASP A 5 9.10 -7.64 -12.60
CA ASP A 5 8.02 -8.00 -11.68
C ASP A 5 8.59 -8.93 -10.60
N ILE A 6 8.90 -8.37 -9.43
CA ILE A 6 9.52 -9.11 -8.32
C ILE A 6 8.49 -9.73 -7.38
N LEU A 7 7.19 -9.61 -7.67
CA LEU A 7 6.11 -10.18 -6.85
C LEU A 7 6.34 -11.66 -6.53
N ARG A 8 6.82 -12.44 -7.50
CA ARG A 8 7.10 -13.88 -7.33
C ARG A 8 8.35 -14.18 -6.51
N LYS A 9 9.27 -13.21 -6.38
CA LYS A 9 10.52 -13.33 -5.63
C LYS A 9 10.36 -12.85 -4.18
N ILE A 10 9.30 -12.11 -3.88
CA ILE A 10 9.03 -11.53 -2.57
C ILE A 10 8.21 -12.49 -1.71
N GLY A 11 8.61 -12.67 -0.45
CA GLY A 11 7.86 -13.47 0.51
C GLY A 11 6.48 -12.87 0.81
N GLY A 12 5.46 -13.72 0.94
CA GLY A 12 4.07 -13.31 1.15
C GLY A 12 3.84 -12.39 2.35
N GLN A 13 4.72 -12.42 3.36
CA GLN A 13 4.72 -11.51 4.51
C GLN A 13 4.81 -10.03 4.13
N TYR A 14 5.58 -9.69 3.08
CA TYR A 14 5.74 -8.31 2.66
C TYR A 14 4.57 -7.84 1.80
N ILE A 15 3.99 -8.75 1.03
CA ILE A 15 2.73 -8.51 0.33
C ILE A 15 1.63 -8.24 1.37
N ALA A 16 1.55 -9.05 2.42
CA ALA A 16 0.60 -8.83 3.51
C ALA A 16 0.81 -7.47 4.19
N ALA A 17 2.05 -7.07 4.44
CA ALA A 17 2.36 -5.74 4.96
C ALA A 17 1.89 -4.61 4.02
N ALA A 18 2.07 -4.77 2.70
CA ALA A 18 1.62 -3.78 1.71
C ALA A 18 0.09 -3.65 1.70
N LEU A 19 -0.61 -4.78 1.78
CA LEU A 19 -2.06 -4.81 1.83
C LEU A 19 -2.61 -4.27 3.16
N GLN A 20 -1.90 -4.45 4.28
CA GLN A 20 -2.28 -3.88 5.58
C GLN A 20 -2.07 -2.36 5.66
N ALA A 21 -1.04 -1.85 4.99
CA ALA A 21 -0.81 -0.41 4.88
C ALA A 21 -1.79 0.28 3.90
N SER A 22 -2.48 -0.50 3.06
CA SER A 22 -3.51 0.01 2.15
C SER A 22 -4.77 0.45 2.94
N PRO A 23 -5.48 1.50 2.48
CA PRO A 23 -6.70 1.96 3.12
C PRO A 23 -7.80 0.89 3.05
N ASN A 24 -8.81 0.98 3.91
CA ASN A 24 -9.90 0.01 3.91
C ASN A 24 -10.57 -0.07 2.52
N VAL A 25 -10.57 -1.27 1.95
CA VAL A 25 -11.04 -1.56 0.60
C VAL A 25 -12.53 -1.26 0.40
N GLU A 26 -13.33 -1.38 1.46
CA GLU A 26 -14.77 -1.11 1.41
C GLU A 26 -15.09 0.38 1.35
N THR A 27 -14.20 1.22 1.89
CA THR A 27 -14.37 2.68 1.90
C THR A 27 -13.57 3.38 0.80
N SER A 28 -12.61 2.68 0.18
CA SER A 28 -11.81 3.24 -0.89
C SER A 28 -12.67 3.57 -2.12
N LYS A 29 -12.44 4.73 -2.70
CA LYS A 29 -13.07 5.15 -3.97
C LYS A 29 -12.23 4.76 -5.19
N GLU A 30 -10.98 4.38 -4.97
CA GLU A 30 -10.02 4.08 -6.03
C GLU A 30 -9.98 2.57 -6.30
N ASP A 31 -9.76 2.22 -7.57
CA ASP A 31 -9.59 0.83 -8.00
C ASP A 31 -8.13 0.36 -7.94
N PHE A 32 -7.20 1.30 -7.79
CA PHE A 32 -5.77 1.04 -7.66
C PHE A 32 -5.21 1.86 -6.50
N GLN A 33 -4.26 1.27 -5.79
CA GLN A 33 -3.52 1.90 -4.72
C GLN A 33 -2.05 1.53 -4.87
N GLU A 34 -1.16 2.48 -4.68
CA GLU A 34 0.26 2.20 -4.55
C GLU A 34 0.67 2.22 -3.08
N THR A 35 1.58 1.33 -2.70
CA THR A 35 2.15 1.26 -1.36
C THR A 35 3.64 1.01 -1.47
N ILE A 36 4.43 1.70 -0.66
CA ILE A 36 5.88 1.57 -0.67
C ILE A 36 6.29 0.89 0.63
N ILE A 37 7.06 -0.19 0.52
CA ILE A 37 7.60 -0.94 1.66
C ILE A 37 9.09 -1.17 1.46
N GLU A 38 9.84 -1.03 2.55
CA GLU A 38 11.24 -1.39 2.59
C GLU A 38 11.40 -2.90 2.79
N LEU A 39 12.03 -3.57 1.81
CA LEU A 39 12.36 -4.99 1.90
C LEU A 39 13.82 -5.16 2.32
N PRO A 40 14.14 -6.02 3.29
CA PRO A 40 15.52 -6.21 3.74
C PRO A 40 16.43 -6.82 2.66
N VAL A 41 15.87 -7.52 1.66
CA VAL A 41 16.63 -8.21 0.61
C VAL A 41 16.67 -7.42 -0.71
N SER A 42 15.61 -6.65 -0.99
CA SER A 42 15.43 -5.98 -2.29
C SER A 42 15.43 -4.44 -2.19
N GLY A 43 15.56 -3.89 -0.98
CA GLY A 43 15.42 -2.45 -0.73
C GLY A 43 13.99 -1.95 -0.87
N THR A 44 13.82 -0.65 -1.06
CA THR A 44 12.52 0.01 -1.24
C THR A 44 11.78 -0.57 -2.45
N THR A 45 10.58 -1.05 -2.23
CA THR A 45 9.75 -1.68 -3.24
C THR A 45 8.38 -1.02 -3.27
N ARG A 46 7.95 -0.61 -4.47
CA ARG A 46 6.61 -0.11 -4.72
C ARG A 46 5.71 -1.27 -5.15
N PHE A 47 4.66 -1.49 -4.37
CA PHE A 47 3.58 -2.41 -4.69
C PHE A 47 2.42 -1.64 -5.28
N LYS A 48 1.88 -2.16 -6.38
CA LYS A 48 0.61 -1.73 -6.93
C LYS A 48 -0.45 -2.75 -6.54
N CYS A 49 -1.43 -2.29 -5.79
CA CYS A 49 -2.56 -3.05 -5.32
C CYS A 49 -3.79 -2.69 -6.16
N GLN A 50 -4.46 -3.70 -6.70
CA GLN A 50 -5.74 -3.53 -7.39
C GLN A 50 -6.88 -3.99 -6.48
N ARG A 51 -7.98 -3.25 -6.50
CA ARG A 51 -9.19 -3.65 -5.81
C ARG A 51 -9.88 -4.75 -6.60
N MET A 52 -10.04 -5.90 -5.97
CA MET A 52 -10.71 -7.06 -6.53
C MET A 52 -12.00 -7.33 -5.78
N THR A 53 -13.01 -7.84 -6.49
CA THR A 53 -14.25 -8.32 -5.87
C THR A 53 -14.28 -9.84 -5.98
N GLY A 54 -14.25 -10.50 -4.83
CA GLY A 54 -14.44 -11.94 -4.72
C GLY A 54 -15.91 -12.28 -4.54
N LYS A 55 -16.31 -13.46 -5.04
CA LYS A 55 -17.61 -14.04 -4.77
C LYS A 55 -17.43 -15.44 -4.19
N GLN A 56 -17.91 -15.65 -2.98
CA GLN A 56 -17.95 -16.97 -2.34
C GLN A 56 -19.40 -17.32 -2.03
N GLY A 57 -19.99 -18.16 -2.88
CA GLY A 57 -21.41 -18.50 -2.81
C GLY A 57 -22.30 -17.27 -3.00
N LYS A 58 -23.07 -16.94 -1.95
CA LYS A 58 -23.95 -15.75 -1.93
C LYS A 58 -23.23 -14.47 -1.50
N TYR A 59 -22.06 -14.59 -0.90
CA TYR A 59 -21.31 -13.46 -0.37
C TYR A 59 -20.42 -12.83 -1.45
N ARG A 60 -20.40 -11.51 -1.48
CA ARG A 60 -19.43 -10.71 -2.23
C ARG A 60 -18.58 -9.96 -1.23
N TYR A 61 -17.28 -9.96 -1.42
CA TYR A 61 -16.33 -9.24 -0.58
C TYR A 61 -15.31 -8.55 -1.47
N ARG A 62 -14.86 -7.37 -1.06
CA ARG A 62 -13.79 -6.66 -1.75
C ARG A 62 -12.49 -6.87 -0.99
N PHE A 63 -11.39 -6.92 -1.72
CA PHE A 63 -10.06 -7.03 -1.14
C PHE A 63 -9.02 -6.42 -2.07
N TRP A 64 -7.93 -5.95 -1.49
CA TRP A 64 -6.77 -5.53 -2.26
C TRP A 64 -5.97 -6.76 -2.68
N MET A 65 -5.51 -6.76 -3.92
CA MET A 65 -4.61 -7.77 -4.47
C MET A 65 -3.38 -7.05 -5.03
N ALA A 66 -2.18 -7.43 -4.57
CA ALA A 66 -0.96 -6.94 -5.18
C ALA A 66 -0.82 -7.52 -6.60
N VAL A 67 -0.77 -6.65 -7.60
CA VAL A 67 -0.72 -7.03 -9.03
C VAL A 67 0.62 -6.75 -9.67
N GLU A 68 1.37 -5.76 -9.17
CA GLU A 68 2.73 -5.47 -9.58
C GLU A 68 3.60 -5.14 -8.36
N ALA A 69 4.87 -5.55 -8.37
CA ALA A 69 5.88 -5.04 -7.45
C ALA A 69 7.15 -4.67 -8.19
N VAL A 70 7.59 -3.43 -8.00
CA VAL A 70 8.75 -2.86 -8.68
C VAL A 70 9.73 -2.34 -7.64
N ARG A 71 10.99 -2.77 -7.75
CA ARG A 71 12.08 -2.22 -6.95
C ARG A 71 12.28 -0.76 -7.32
N THR A 72 12.26 0.12 -6.33
CA THR A 72 12.50 1.55 -6.54
C THR A 72 13.83 1.89 -5.88
N GLU A 73 14.81 2.33 -6.66
CA GLU A 73 16.09 2.83 -6.12
C GLU A 73 15.97 4.28 -5.60
N GLU A 74 14.79 4.89 -5.72
CA GLU A 74 14.53 6.21 -5.18
C GLU A 74 14.21 6.15 -3.69
N THR A 75 15.19 6.59 -2.88
CA THR A 75 14.94 7.22 -1.59
C THR A 75 14.15 8.51 -1.85
N ILE A 76 12.82 8.44 -1.80
CA ILE A 76 11.98 9.65 -1.81
C ILE A 76 11.69 10.03 -0.36
N PRO A 77 11.91 11.29 0.05
CA PRO A 77 11.74 11.72 1.44
C PRO A 77 10.32 11.43 1.92
N PHE A 78 10.23 10.91 3.15
CA PHE A 78 9.00 10.88 3.95
C PHE A 78 8.22 12.18 3.71
N GLY A 79 7.04 12.06 3.10
CA GLY A 79 6.13 13.20 2.97
C GLY A 79 5.85 13.78 4.35
N GLU A 80 5.99 15.10 4.46
CA GLU A 80 5.63 15.91 5.62
C GLU A 80 4.22 15.56 6.12
N GLY A 81 4.17 14.71 7.14
CA GLY A 81 2.97 14.37 7.88
C GLY A 81 3.10 14.82 9.33
N ARG A 82 3.20 16.13 9.57
CA ARG A 82 2.84 16.71 10.87
C ARG A 82 1.96 17.93 10.66
N GLU A 83 0.69 17.63 10.47
CA GLU A 83 -0.42 18.49 10.89
C GLU A 83 -0.18 18.85 12.37
N GLY A 84 0.45 20.00 12.60
CA GLY A 84 0.61 20.58 13.92
C GLY A 84 -0.76 21.01 14.41
N ARG A 85 -1.37 20.19 15.26
CA ARG A 85 -2.56 20.48 16.06
C ARG A 85 -2.59 21.96 16.50
N ALA A 86 -3.58 22.71 16.03
CA ALA A 86 -3.99 23.95 16.65
C ALA A 86 -4.56 23.62 18.05
N ILE A 87 -3.73 23.75 19.08
CA ILE A 87 -4.19 23.70 20.46
C ILE A 87 -4.84 25.06 20.75
N LYS A 88 -6.18 25.12 20.70
CA LYS A 88 -6.92 26.23 21.29
C LYS A 88 -6.62 26.23 22.80
N LYS A 89 -5.94 27.26 23.30
CA LYS A 89 -5.92 27.56 24.74
C LYS A 89 -7.13 28.45 25.07
N PRO A 90 -7.77 28.24 26.22
CA PRO A 90 -8.96 28.98 26.62
C PRO A 90 -8.61 30.42 27.01
N THR A 91 -9.56 31.30 26.71
CA THR A 91 -9.69 32.68 27.15
C THR A 91 -9.68 32.78 28.68
N ASP A 92 -8.94 33.75 29.20
CA ASP A 92 -9.26 34.47 30.44
C ASP A 92 -9.24 35.97 30.10
#